data_AF-A0A842VF25-F1
#
_entry.id   AF-A0A842VF25-F1
#
_cell.length_a   1.000
_cell.length_b   1.000
_cell.length_c   1.000
_cell.angle_alpha   90.00
_cell.angle_beta   90.00
_cell.angle_gamma   90.00
#
_symmetry.space_group_name_H-M   'P 1'
#
loop_
_entity.id
_entity.type
_entity.pdbx_description
1 polymer ?
#
loop_
_entity_poly.entity_id
_entity_poly.type
_entity_poly.pdbx_seq_one_letter_code
_entity_poly.pdbx_strand_id
1 'polypeptide(L)'
;MKKNDESEISEKKAIEAQLKVIEKSILELNKKKVKIPDDLRRMKIELTLKLSKFDDAKDAVNLLASGIDSNRQKSKKITSQIEKSSNNTNSKNSKSKIDPDELISIILSSEDYQYFKEVSFKKQRNEAKAGEILSENAGKLTSMHLKEIFKLVDEPYTSKIDKRRWFGSLLNAPNTKYILNEEPEKINAWFNYLFNEKVLFENRIDNLCSSKSELCIAGIKQGFITLVLYLIDSSKFSIWFKNQHDSLKYVYPDEMKNFDDIIKKNIGRNYTKFNSYAKRFIRQYNIKDIELDWVLTKVDKILKADAEASEKRGEHNGN
;
A
#
# COMPACT_ATOMS: atom_id res chain seq x y z
N MET A 1 15.76 38.96 11.99
CA MET A 1 14.79 37.93 12.39
C MET A 1 13.34 38.40 12.40
N LYS A 2 12.97 39.64 12.77
CA LYS A 2 11.55 40.09 12.81
C LYS A 2 10.78 40.18 11.48
N LYS A 3 11.44 40.20 10.32
CA LYS A 3 10.77 40.34 9.00
C LYS A 3 10.13 39.05 8.45
N ASN A 4 10.55 37.88 8.92
CA ASN A 4 10.00 36.61 8.43
C ASN A 4 8.64 36.32 9.08
N ASP A 5 8.49 36.64 10.37
CA ASP A 5 7.26 36.34 11.12
C ASP A 5 6.06 37.15 10.60
N GLU A 6 6.25 38.39 10.16
CA GLU A 6 5.16 39.22 9.59
C GLU A 6 4.66 38.69 8.23
N SER A 7 5.56 38.09 7.43
CA SER A 7 5.22 37.48 6.14
C SER A 7 4.37 36.23 6.31
N GLU A 8 4.74 35.36 7.26
CA GLU A 8 4.01 34.11 7.53
C GLU A 8 2.61 34.38 8.10
N ILE A 9 2.48 35.37 9.00
CA ILE A 9 1.19 35.78 9.54
C ILE A 9 0.27 36.34 8.44
N SER A 10 0.82 37.10 7.50
CA SER A 10 0.08 37.66 6.36
C SER A 10 -0.42 36.55 5.42
N GLU A 11 0.44 35.57 5.12
CA GLU A 11 0.11 34.44 4.25
C GLU A 11 -0.98 33.53 4.87
N LYS A 12 -0.86 33.21 6.18
CA LYS A 12 -1.87 32.44 6.91
C LYS A 12 -3.25 33.10 6.83
N LYS A 13 -3.34 34.41 7.09
CA LYS A 13 -4.60 35.18 7.01
C LYS A 13 -5.20 35.18 5.59
N ALA A 14 -4.36 35.25 4.55
CA ALA A 14 -4.82 35.18 3.18
C ALA A 14 -5.46 33.81 2.85
N ILE A 15 -4.83 32.71 3.29
CA ILE A 15 -5.35 31.35 3.10
C ILE A 15 -6.68 31.15 3.85
N GLU A 16 -6.77 31.61 5.09
CA GLU A 16 -8.02 31.53 5.89
C GLU A 16 -9.17 32.31 5.24
N ALA A 17 -8.90 33.48 4.67
CA ALA A 17 -9.90 34.27 3.95
C ALA A 17 -10.42 33.53 2.71
N GLN A 18 -9.53 32.91 1.93
CA GLN A 18 -9.90 32.13 0.75
C GLN A 18 -10.75 30.90 1.12
N LEU A 19 -10.39 30.19 2.21
CA LEU A 19 -11.17 29.06 2.71
C LEU A 19 -12.60 29.47 3.07
N LYS A 20 -12.79 30.57 3.80
CA LYS A 20 -14.13 31.07 4.16
C LYS A 20 -15.00 31.35 2.94
N VAL A 21 -14.43 31.88 1.86
CA VAL A 21 -15.14 32.15 0.59
C VAL A 21 -15.61 30.84 -0.06
N ILE A 22 -14.74 29.83 -0.11
CA ILE A 22 -15.07 28.51 -0.67
C ILE A 22 -16.15 27.81 0.17
N GLU A 23 -16.04 27.86 1.49
CA GLU A 23 -17.03 27.25 2.39
C GLU A 23 -18.41 27.88 2.26
N LYS A 24 -18.47 29.21 2.15
CA LYS A 24 -19.72 29.93 1.87
C LYS A 24 -20.32 29.49 0.52
N SER A 25 -19.48 29.33 -0.51
CA SER A 25 -19.92 28.89 -1.84
C SER A 25 -20.47 27.47 -1.82
N ILE A 26 -19.81 26.54 -1.11
CA ILE A 26 -20.27 25.17 -0.92
C ILE A 26 -21.61 25.14 -0.16
N LEU A 27 -21.74 25.95 0.88
CA LEU A 27 -22.98 26.04 1.67
C LEU A 27 -24.17 26.51 0.82
N GLU A 28 -23.97 27.52 -0.04
CA GLU A 28 -25.01 28.02 -0.95
C GLU A 28 -25.41 26.98 -2.01
N LEU A 29 -24.44 26.24 -2.57
CA LEU A 29 -24.73 25.14 -3.51
C LEU A 29 -25.54 24.02 -2.83
N ASN A 30 -25.20 23.69 -1.59
CA ASN A 30 -25.95 22.69 -0.81
C ASN A 30 -27.38 23.14 -0.53
N LYS A 31 -27.62 24.42 -0.17
CA LYS A 31 -28.97 24.97 -0.02
C LYS A 31 -29.80 24.84 -1.29
N LYS A 32 -29.16 24.99 -2.45
CA LYS A 32 -29.79 24.84 -3.77
C LYS A 32 -29.88 23.39 -4.26
N LYS A 33 -29.41 22.40 -3.47
CA LYS A 33 -29.30 20.98 -3.85
C LYS A 33 -28.51 20.76 -5.16
N VAL A 34 -27.58 21.66 -5.48
CA VAL A 34 -26.73 21.56 -6.67
C VAL A 34 -25.51 20.71 -6.33
N LYS A 35 -25.10 19.82 -7.24
CA LYS A 35 -23.86 19.04 -7.08
C LYS A 35 -22.67 20.00 -6.96
N ILE A 36 -21.88 19.85 -5.89
CA ILE A 36 -20.67 20.66 -5.68
C ILE A 36 -19.66 20.34 -6.79
N PRO A 37 -19.17 21.35 -7.56
CA PRO A 37 -18.11 21.18 -8.53
C PRO A 37 -16.84 20.58 -7.92
N ASP A 38 -16.18 19.67 -8.65
CA ASP A 38 -14.98 19.00 -8.14
C ASP A 38 -13.80 19.97 -7.94
N ASP A 39 -13.74 21.06 -8.71
CA ASP A 39 -12.72 22.10 -8.54
C ASP A 39 -12.85 22.84 -7.20
N LEU A 40 -14.07 23.09 -6.73
CA LEU A 40 -14.31 23.68 -5.40
C LEU A 40 -13.89 22.72 -4.28
N ARG A 41 -14.07 21.41 -4.47
CA ARG A 41 -13.60 20.40 -3.51
C ARG A 41 -12.07 20.34 -3.47
N ARG A 42 -11.42 20.35 -4.64
CA ARG A 42 -9.97 20.37 -4.77
C ARG A 42 -9.35 21.62 -4.15
N MET A 43 -9.89 22.81 -4.45
CA MET A 43 -9.43 24.06 -3.87
C MET A 43 -9.58 24.08 -2.34
N LYS A 44 -10.68 23.54 -1.80
CA LYS A 44 -10.84 23.40 -0.34
C LYS A 44 -9.72 22.54 0.26
N ILE A 45 -9.48 21.36 -0.31
CA ILE A 45 -8.44 20.43 0.17
C ILE A 45 -7.05 21.08 0.11
N GLU A 46 -6.71 21.72 -1.01
CA GLU A 46 -5.40 22.35 -1.20
C GLU A 46 -5.16 23.46 -0.17
N LEU A 47 -6.14 24.34 0.06
CA LEU A 47 -6.00 25.41 1.04
C LEU A 47 -5.98 24.90 2.47
N THR A 48 -6.74 23.85 2.80
CA THR A 48 -6.64 23.19 4.11
C THR A 48 -5.25 22.57 4.33
N LEU A 49 -4.65 21.98 3.28
CA LEU A 49 -3.27 21.46 3.34
C LEU A 49 -2.22 22.58 3.45
N LYS A 50 -2.43 23.73 2.82
CA LYS A 50 -1.56 24.90 3.00
C LYS A 50 -1.68 25.44 4.43
N LEU A 51 -2.89 25.51 4.97
CA LEU A 51 -3.14 26.01 6.32
C LEU A 51 -2.56 25.10 7.41
N SER A 52 -2.52 23.77 7.18
CA SER A 52 -1.96 22.81 8.14
C SER A 52 -0.44 22.91 8.31
N LYS A 53 0.25 23.68 7.46
CA LYS A 53 1.68 23.99 7.60
C LYS A 53 1.96 25.07 8.64
N PHE A 54 0.94 25.80 9.12
CA PHE A 54 1.09 26.92 10.07
C PHE A 54 0.80 26.50 11.53
N ASP A 55 1.12 25.24 11.87
CA ASP A 55 1.12 24.55 13.17
C ASP A 55 -0.14 24.58 14.08
N ASP A 56 -1.14 25.43 13.83
CA ASP A 56 -2.35 25.53 14.67
C ASP A 56 -3.60 24.85 14.08
N ALA A 57 -3.56 24.32 12.84
CA ALA A 57 -4.77 23.87 12.13
C ALA A 57 -5.04 22.35 12.18
N LYS A 58 -4.53 21.65 13.21
CA LYS A 58 -4.68 20.19 13.36
C LYS A 58 -6.14 19.75 13.57
N ASP A 59 -6.95 20.60 14.20
CA ASP A 59 -8.35 20.28 14.55
C ASP A 59 -9.34 20.47 13.38
N ALA A 60 -9.03 21.35 12.42
CA ALA A 60 -9.88 21.58 11.25
C ALA A 60 -9.93 20.37 10.29
N VAL A 61 -8.86 19.59 10.23
CA VAL A 61 -8.78 18.34 9.43
C VAL A 61 -9.67 17.25 10.04
N ASN A 62 -9.79 17.20 11.37
CA ASN A 62 -10.59 16.20 12.07
C ASN A 62 -12.10 16.47 11.96
N LEU A 63 -12.53 17.73 11.85
CA LEU A 63 -13.94 18.13 11.71
C LEU A 63 -14.54 17.79 10.33
N LEU A 64 -13.72 17.65 9.28
CA LEU A 64 -14.20 17.20 7.96
C LEU A 64 -14.57 15.70 7.94
N ALA A 65 -14.08 14.92 8.90
CA ALA A 65 -14.27 13.47 8.95
C ALA A 65 -15.62 13.03 9.56
N SER A 66 -16.40 13.94 10.15
CA SER A 66 -17.64 13.62 10.88
C SER A 66 -18.95 13.88 10.09
N GLY A 67 -18.89 14.56 8.93
CA GLY A 67 -20.08 14.93 8.15
C GLY A 67 -20.63 13.88 7.17
N ILE A 68 -20.12 12.65 7.17
CA ILE A 68 -20.32 11.64 6.09
C ILE A 68 -21.30 10.50 6.48
N ASP A 69 -21.93 10.56 7.65
CA ASP A 69 -22.79 9.46 8.15
C ASP A 69 -24.10 9.23 7.35
N SER A 70 -24.51 10.13 6.47
CA SER A 70 -25.76 10.00 5.70
C SER A 70 -25.66 9.13 4.43
N ASN A 71 -24.45 8.76 3.98
CA ASN A 71 -24.26 8.00 2.73
C ASN A 71 -24.13 6.48 2.91
N ARG A 72 -24.08 5.99 4.15
CA ARG A 72 -23.89 4.56 4.51
C ARG A 72 -25.02 3.64 4.04
N GLN A 73 -26.20 4.17 3.70
CA GLN A 73 -27.31 3.40 3.14
C GLN A 73 -27.20 3.14 1.63
N LYS A 74 -26.33 3.88 0.89
CA LYS A 74 -26.14 3.68 -0.56
C LYS A 74 -25.13 2.58 -0.90
N SER A 75 -24.09 2.40 -0.07
CA SER A 75 -23.04 1.37 -0.24
C SER A 75 -23.61 -0.08 -0.19
N LYS A 76 -24.55 -0.35 0.73
CA LYS A 76 -25.29 -1.64 0.79
C LYS A 76 -26.13 -1.94 -0.46
N LYS A 77 -26.49 -0.90 -1.23
CA LYS A 77 -27.29 -1.03 -2.46
C LYS A 77 -26.44 -1.44 -3.67
N ILE A 78 -25.13 -1.17 -3.64
CA ILE A 78 -24.18 -1.56 -4.70
C ILE A 78 -23.76 -3.03 -4.52
N THR A 79 -23.48 -3.47 -3.29
CA THR A 79 -23.17 -4.89 -3.01
C THR A 79 -24.33 -5.81 -3.37
N SER A 80 -25.57 -5.37 -3.16
CA SER A 80 -26.78 -6.11 -3.59
C SER A 80 -27.10 -5.99 -5.08
N GLN A 81 -26.54 -5.01 -5.80
CA GLN A 81 -26.64 -4.93 -7.27
C GLN A 81 -25.64 -5.87 -7.95
N ILE A 82 -24.45 -6.07 -7.36
CA ILE A 82 -23.48 -7.07 -7.81
C ILE A 82 -24.06 -8.49 -7.67
N GLU A 83 -24.77 -8.78 -6.58
CA GLU A 83 -25.48 -10.08 -6.40
C GLU A 83 -26.68 -10.26 -7.35
N LYS A 84 -27.32 -9.18 -7.80
CA LYS A 84 -28.49 -9.25 -8.71
C LYS A 84 -28.13 -9.35 -10.19
N SER A 85 -27.01 -8.74 -10.62
CA SER A 85 -26.53 -8.86 -11.99
C SER A 85 -26.02 -10.26 -12.34
N SER A 86 -25.71 -11.10 -11.35
CA SER A 86 -25.32 -12.50 -11.55
C SER A 86 -26.48 -13.49 -11.79
N ASN A 87 -27.75 -13.05 -11.68
CA ASN A 87 -28.91 -13.93 -11.75
C ASN A 87 -29.72 -13.84 -13.05
N ASN A 88 -29.23 -13.16 -14.10
CA ASN A 88 -30.00 -13.05 -15.34
C ASN A 88 -29.16 -13.15 -16.61
N THR A 89 -28.52 -14.30 -16.81
CA THR A 89 -28.14 -14.79 -18.13
C THR A 89 -28.26 -16.31 -18.18
N ASN A 90 -29.32 -16.79 -18.82
CA ASN A 90 -29.39 -18.15 -19.34
C ASN A 90 -28.32 -18.30 -20.42
N SER A 91 -27.15 -18.84 -20.07
CA SER A 91 -26.18 -19.37 -21.03
C SER A 91 -25.28 -20.40 -20.36
N LYS A 92 -24.97 -21.44 -21.12
CA LYS A 92 -24.34 -22.70 -20.72
C LYS A 92 -22.93 -22.52 -20.18
N ASN A 93 -22.61 -23.23 -19.09
CA ASN A 93 -21.31 -23.77 -18.70
C ASN A 93 -20.04 -23.11 -19.29
N SER A 94 -19.70 -21.92 -18.79
CA SER A 94 -18.31 -21.51 -18.65
C SER A 94 -18.18 -20.75 -17.33
N LYS A 95 -17.29 -21.20 -16.44
CA LYS A 95 -16.93 -20.43 -15.24
C LYS A 95 -16.31 -19.12 -15.74
N SER A 96 -17.08 -18.02 -15.78
CA SER A 96 -16.55 -16.74 -16.24
C SER A 96 -15.60 -16.21 -15.17
N LYS A 97 -14.32 -16.54 -15.33
CA LYS A 97 -13.24 -15.90 -14.58
C LYS A 97 -13.36 -14.39 -14.85
N ILE A 98 -13.53 -13.59 -13.79
CA ILE A 98 -13.60 -12.13 -13.91
C ILE A 98 -12.37 -11.66 -14.70
N ASP A 99 -12.57 -10.74 -15.64
CA ASP A 99 -11.47 -10.17 -16.41
C ASP A 99 -10.54 -9.35 -15.47
N PRO A 100 -9.20 -9.46 -15.59
CA PRO A 100 -8.29 -8.72 -14.72
C PRO A 100 -8.50 -7.20 -14.75
N ASP A 101 -8.74 -6.59 -15.92
CA ASP A 101 -8.92 -5.15 -16.03
C ASP A 101 -10.23 -4.71 -15.37
N GLU A 102 -11.30 -5.50 -15.54
CA GLU A 102 -12.57 -5.29 -14.83
C GLU A 102 -12.39 -5.35 -13.31
N LEU A 103 -11.69 -6.38 -12.81
CA LEU A 103 -11.43 -6.54 -11.37
C LEU A 103 -10.65 -5.36 -10.81
N ILE A 104 -9.58 -4.94 -11.48
CA ILE A 104 -8.77 -3.78 -11.03
C ILE A 104 -9.62 -2.51 -11.05
N SER A 105 -10.42 -2.28 -12.08
CA SER A 105 -11.32 -1.12 -12.16
C SER A 105 -12.31 -1.07 -10.99
N ILE A 106 -12.90 -2.22 -10.61
CA ILE A 106 -13.78 -2.35 -9.44
C ILE A 106 -13.02 -2.00 -8.15
N ILE A 107 -11.80 -2.52 -7.97
CA ILE A 107 -10.97 -2.25 -6.79
C ILE A 107 -10.66 -0.75 -6.68
N LEU A 108 -10.21 -0.12 -7.77
CA LEU A 108 -9.83 1.29 -7.79
C LEU A 108 -11.02 2.25 -7.65
N SER A 109 -12.23 1.78 -7.98
CA SER A 109 -13.46 2.55 -7.81
C SER A 109 -14.12 2.34 -6.44
N SER A 110 -13.59 1.43 -5.61
CA SER A 110 -14.19 1.09 -4.31
C SER A 110 -14.01 2.18 -3.26
N GLU A 111 -14.98 2.28 -2.33
CA GLU A 111 -14.90 3.18 -1.16
C GLU A 111 -13.66 2.88 -0.30
N ASP A 112 -13.33 1.59 -0.16
CA ASP A 112 -12.14 1.11 0.53
C ASP A 112 -10.84 1.69 -0.05
N TYR A 113 -10.74 1.77 -1.39
CA TYR A 113 -9.58 2.34 -2.05
C TYR A 113 -9.51 3.86 -1.87
N GLN A 114 -10.65 4.55 -1.96
CA GLN A 114 -10.70 5.99 -1.71
C GLN A 114 -10.28 6.32 -0.27
N TYR A 115 -10.75 5.54 0.71
CA TYR A 115 -10.28 5.66 2.09
C TYR A 115 -8.77 5.39 2.22
N PHE A 116 -8.27 4.33 1.59
CA PHE A 116 -6.84 4.04 1.58
C PHE A 116 -6.03 5.22 1.02
N LYS A 117 -6.50 5.85 -0.07
CA LYS A 117 -5.85 7.04 -0.64
C LYS A 117 -5.75 8.18 0.37
N GLU A 118 -6.79 8.42 1.16
CA GLU A 118 -6.80 9.45 2.21
C GLU A 118 -5.75 9.16 3.30
N VAL A 119 -5.58 7.90 3.70
CA VAL A 119 -4.61 7.52 4.75
C VAL A 119 -3.21 7.18 4.22
N SER A 120 -3.06 6.99 2.90
CA SER A 120 -1.81 6.58 2.24
C SER A 120 -0.66 7.57 2.47
N PHE A 121 -0.98 8.84 2.71
CA PHE A 121 0.01 9.85 3.04
C PHE A 121 0.75 9.57 4.35
N LYS A 122 0.06 8.97 5.34
CA LYS A 122 0.69 8.54 6.59
C LYS A 122 1.66 7.38 6.33
N LYS A 123 1.23 6.40 5.53
CA LYS A 123 2.09 5.28 5.09
C LYS A 123 3.35 5.81 4.38
N GLN A 124 3.17 6.72 3.42
CA GLN A 124 4.27 7.34 2.69
C GLN A 124 5.26 8.05 3.62
N ARG A 125 4.77 8.83 4.60
CA ARG A 125 5.64 9.51 5.58
C ARG A 125 6.41 8.51 6.45
N ASN A 126 5.75 7.47 6.93
CA ASN A 126 6.38 6.48 7.80
C ASN A 126 7.43 5.66 7.04
N GLU A 127 7.16 5.29 5.79
CA GLU A 127 8.11 4.59 4.94
C GLU A 127 9.30 5.48 4.57
N ALA A 128 9.07 6.76 4.26
CA ALA A 128 10.15 7.73 4.04
C ALA A 128 11.04 7.86 5.29
N LYS A 129 10.43 8.02 6.48
CA LYS A 129 11.16 8.07 7.75
C LYS A 129 11.93 6.77 8.03
N ALA A 130 11.36 5.62 7.70
CA ALA A 130 12.07 4.34 7.84
C ALA A 130 13.27 4.25 6.87
N GLY A 131 13.13 4.76 5.65
CA GLY A 131 14.22 4.89 4.68
C GLY A 131 15.33 5.86 5.15
N GLU A 132 14.96 6.97 5.77
CA GLU A 132 15.89 7.92 6.41
C GLU A 132 16.70 7.24 7.51
N ILE A 133 16.04 6.53 8.44
CA ILE A 133 16.73 5.78 9.51
C ILE A 133 17.73 4.78 8.92
N LEU A 134 17.34 4.05 7.87
CA LEU A 134 18.24 3.11 7.20
C LEU A 134 19.45 3.80 6.58
N SER A 135 19.23 4.93 5.91
CA SER A 135 20.27 5.65 5.16
C SER A 135 21.25 6.37 6.08
N GLU A 136 20.76 7.06 7.11
CA GLU A 136 21.57 7.81 8.07
C GLU A 136 22.42 6.90 8.97
N ASN A 137 21.97 5.66 9.18
CA ASN A 137 22.63 4.69 10.04
C ASN A 137 23.30 3.55 9.25
N ALA A 138 23.58 3.77 7.95
CA ALA A 138 24.27 2.78 7.12
C ALA A 138 25.60 2.35 7.78
N GLY A 139 25.77 1.04 7.98
CA GLY A 139 26.93 0.46 8.67
C GLY A 139 26.94 0.62 10.19
N LYS A 140 25.92 1.24 10.79
CA LYS A 140 25.76 1.45 12.25
C LYS A 140 24.33 1.14 12.72
N LEU A 141 23.60 0.27 12.03
CA LEU A 141 22.26 -0.16 12.41
C LEU A 141 22.30 -0.95 13.72
N THR A 142 21.37 -0.62 14.62
CA THR A 142 21.21 -1.27 15.92
C THR A 142 19.81 -1.88 16.03
N SER A 143 19.58 -2.71 17.03
CA SER A 143 18.24 -3.25 17.33
C SER A 143 17.21 -2.15 17.63
N MET A 144 17.63 -0.99 18.16
CA MET A 144 16.76 0.16 18.36
C MET A 144 16.28 0.77 17.04
N HIS A 145 17.19 0.95 16.07
CA HIS A 145 16.85 1.46 14.74
C HIS A 145 15.87 0.51 14.04
N LEU A 146 16.13 -0.79 14.09
CA LEU A 146 15.26 -1.81 13.47
C LEU A 146 13.88 -1.87 14.12
N LYS A 147 13.77 -1.73 15.45
CA LYS A 147 12.48 -1.65 16.16
C LYS A 147 11.65 -0.45 15.68
N GLU A 148 12.27 0.71 15.54
CA GLU A 148 11.58 1.91 15.06
C GLU A 148 11.14 1.74 13.61
N ILE A 149 12.01 1.20 12.73
CA ILE A 149 11.64 0.87 11.34
C ILE A 149 10.42 -0.06 11.30
N PHE A 150 10.44 -1.18 12.04
CA PHE A 150 9.32 -2.13 12.05
C PHE A 150 8.03 -1.50 12.55
N LYS A 151 8.11 -0.65 13.59
CA LYS A 151 6.96 0.08 14.11
C LYS A 151 6.37 1.05 13.08
N LEU A 152 7.21 1.76 12.32
CA LEU A 152 6.78 2.72 11.30
C LEU A 152 6.09 2.01 10.13
N VAL A 153 6.71 0.97 9.59
CA VAL A 153 6.23 0.33 8.35
C VAL A 153 5.06 -0.63 8.59
N ASP A 154 4.92 -1.17 9.79
CA ASP A 154 3.87 -2.14 10.15
C ASP A 154 2.62 -1.50 10.78
N GLU A 155 2.51 -0.16 10.76
CA GLU A 155 1.34 0.56 11.26
C GLU A 155 0.07 0.19 10.46
N PRO A 156 -1.12 0.06 11.09
CA PRO A 156 -2.35 -0.26 10.37
C PRO A 156 -2.84 0.89 9.49
N TYR A 157 -2.83 0.69 8.17
CA TYR A 157 -3.40 1.63 7.18
C TYR A 157 -4.64 1.10 6.43
N THR A 158 -5.18 -0.07 6.82
CA THR A 158 -6.15 -0.82 5.99
C THR A 158 -7.61 -0.38 6.13
N SER A 159 -8.07 0.09 7.31
CA SER A 159 -9.37 0.78 7.48
C SER A 159 -9.54 1.38 8.90
N LYS A 160 -10.60 2.15 9.16
CA LYS A 160 -10.98 2.61 10.52
C LYS A 160 -11.28 1.47 11.50
N ILE A 161 -11.65 0.30 10.99
CA ILE A 161 -12.14 -0.84 11.80
C ILE A 161 -11.06 -1.94 11.89
N ASP A 162 -10.32 -2.14 10.81
CA ASP A 162 -9.25 -3.11 10.72
C ASP A 162 -7.93 -2.50 11.20
N LYS A 163 -7.59 -2.77 12.47
CA LYS A 163 -6.31 -2.38 13.08
C LYS A 163 -5.20 -3.40 12.82
N ARG A 164 -5.36 -4.29 11.82
CA ARG A 164 -4.31 -5.23 11.45
C ARG A 164 -3.08 -4.49 10.95
N ARG A 165 -1.95 -4.93 11.46
CA ARG A 165 -0.62 -4.51 11.01
C ARG A 165 -0.45 -4.75 9.52
N TRP A 166 0.21 -3.81 8.85
CA TRP A 166 0.25 -3.78 7.38
C TRP A 166 1.01 -4.96 6.78
N PHE A 167 2.23 -5.20 7.23
CA PHE A 167 3.06 -6.32 6.80
C PHE A 167 2.86 -7.55 7.69
N GLY A 168 2.33 -7.37 8.91
CA GLY A 168 1.73 -8.41 9.74
C GLY A 168 2.63 -9.63 9.92
N SER A 169 2.33 -10.71 9.21
CA SER A 169 3.08 -11.97 9.30
C SER A 169 4.55 -11.85 8.86
N LEU A 170 4.90 -10.88 8.01
CA LEU A 170 6.29 -10.61 7.67
C LEU A 170 7.08 -10.14 8.88
N LEU A 171 6.51 -9.20 9.63
CA LEU A 171 7.14 -8.51 10.77
C LEU A 171 6.61 -9.04 12.11
N ASN A 172 6.13 -10.29 12.14
CA ASN A 172 5.62 -10.93 13.34
C ASN A 172 6.74 -11.37 14.30
N ALA A 173 6.33 -11.76 15.51
CA ALA A 173 7.23 -11.92 16.65
C ALA A 173 8.21 -13.12 16.65
N PRO A 174 8.12 -14.18 15.83
CA PRO A 174 9.32 -14.99 15.65
C PRO A 174 10.32 -14.28 14.73
N ASN A 175 9.89 -13.78 13.57
CA ASN A 175 10.79 -13.22 12.55
C ASN A 175 11.56 -12.00 13.07
N THR A 176 10.87 -11.02 13.62
CA THR A 176 11.51 -9.80 14.13
C THR A 176 12.38 -10.07 15.35
N LYS A 177 12.03 -11.04 16.20
CA LYS A 177 12.85 -11.39 17.36
C LYS A 177 14.19 -11.99 16.95
N TYR A 178 14.24 -12.85 15.93
CA TYR A 178 15.50 -13.37 15.42
C TYR A 178 16.41 -12.25 14.90
N ILE A 179 15.85 -11.30 14.15
CA ILE A 179 16.61 -10.16 13.60
C ILE A 179 17.11 -9.25 14.73
N LEU A 180 16.27 -8.95 15.73
CA LEU A 180 16.60 -8.03 16.81
C LEU A 180 17.58 -8.58 17.85
N ASN A 181 17.76 -9.90 17.88
CA ASN A 181 18.70 -10.61 18.75
C ASN A 181 20.03 -10.93 18.05
N GLU A 182 20.18 -10.59 16.78
CA GLU A 182 21.41 -10.80 16.03
C GLU A 182 22.46 -9.73 16.38
N GLU A 183 23.74 -10.09 16.25
CA GLU A 183 24.85 -9.18 16.53
C GLU A 183 24.84 -7.96 15.58
N PRO A 184 25.03 -6.73 16.09
CA PRO A 184 25.05 -5.52 15.26
C PRO A 184 26.01 -5.60 14.08
N GLU A 185 27.18 -6.22 14.26
CA GLU A 185 28.19 -6.41 13.22
C GLU A 185 27.64 -7.23 12.05
N LYS A 186 26.93 -8.32 12.34
CA LYS A 186 26.35 -9.19 11.31
C LYS A 186 25.18 -8.52 10.60
N ILE A 187 24.33 -7.79 11.33
CA ILE A 187 23.28 -6.95 10.74
C ILE A 187 23.89 -5.96 9.75
N ASN A 188 24.93 -5.22 10.17
CA ASN A 188 25.54 -4.22 9.30
C ASN A 188 26.28 -4.85 8.11
N ALA A 189 26.94 -5.99 8.29
CA ALA A 189 27.52 -6.76 7.19
C ALA A 189 26.46 -7.21 6.18
N TRP A 190 25.30 -7.66 6.65
CA TRP A 190 24.15 -8.01 5.82
C TRP A 190 23.66 -6.81 4.99
N PHE A 191 23.45 -5.64 5.61
CA PHE A 191 22.99 -4.44 4.93
C PHE A 191 24.02 -3.95 3.90
N ASN A 192 25.30 -3.91 4.28
CA ASN A 192 26.38 -3.52 3.38
C ASN A 192 26.47 -4.46 2.16
N TYR A 193 26.26 -5.76 2.36
CA TYR A 193 26.25 -6.72 1.27
C TYR A 193 25.05 -6.53 0.32
N LEU A 194 23.86 -6.24 0.85
CA LEU A 194 22.65 -5.96 0.05
C LEU A 194 22.86 -4.78 -0.90
N PHE A 195 23.60 -3.75 -0.47
CA PHE A 195 23.88 -2.55 -1.27
C PHE A 195 25.24 -2.57 -1.98
N ASN A 196 25.97 -3.70 -1.96
CA ASN A 196 27.26 -3.79 -2.61
C ASN A 196 27.14 -3.88 -4.14
N GLU A 197 27.35 -2.77 -4.84
CA GLU A 197 27.27 -2.68 -6.30
C GLU A 197 28.33 -3.51 -7.03
N LYS A 198 29.39 -3.96 -6.35
CA LYS A 198 30.40 -4.86 -6.93
C LYS A 198 29.89 -6.30 -7.09
N VAL A 199 28.72 -6.63 -6.53
CA VAL A 199 28.08 -7.94 -6.64
C VAL A 199 26.80 -7.81 -7.46
N LEU A 200 26.60 -8.73 -8.41
CA LEU A 200 25.36 -8.80 -9.20
C LEU A 200 24.14 -8.81 -8.27
N PHE A 201 23.12 -8.04 -8.64
CA PHE A 201 21.94 -7.83 -7.82
C PHE A 201 21.23 -9.12 -7.43
N GLU A 202 21.07 -10.03 -8.37
CA GLU A 202 20.43 -11.32 -8.15
C GLU A 202 21.23 -12.16 -7.15
N ASN A 203 22.55 -12.18 -7.30
CA ASN A 203 23.46 -12.91 -6.40
C ASN A 203 23.41 -12.35 -4.98
N ARG A 204 23.20 -11.03 -4.82
CA ARG A 204 23.03 -10.42 -3.50
C ARG A 204 21.81 -11.01 -2.78
N ILE A 205 20.66 -11.04 -3.43
CA ILE A 205 19.43 -11.60 -2.85
C ILE A 205 19.58 -13.10 -2.58
N ASP A 206 20.12 -13.85 -3.54
CA ASP A 206 20.28 -15.30 -3.42
C ASP A 206 21.18 -15.68 -2.26
N ASN A 207 22.31 -14.98 -2.09
CA ASN A 207 23.23 -15.24 -0.99
C ASN A 207 22.59 -14.91 0.37
N LEU A 208 21.89 -13.77 0.50
CA LEU A 208 21.24 -13.36 1.76
C LEU A 208 20.06 -14.26 2.17
N CYS A 209 19.46 -14.98 1.22
CA CYS A 209 18.41 -15.96 1.46
C CYS A 209 18.91 -17.41 1.64
N SER A 210 20.18 -17.68 1.32
CA SER A 210 20.76 -19.02 1.38
C SER A 210 21.12 -19.39 2.80
N SER A 211 20.57 -20.50 3.32
CA SER A 211 20.93 -21.02 4.65
C SER A 211 22.39 -21.46 4.78
N LYS A 212 23.14 -21.51 3.67
CA LYS A 212 24.57 -21.82 3.65
C LYS A 212 25.45 -20.56 3.75
N SER A 213 24.85 -19.37 3.65
CA SER A 213 25.57 -18.10 3.74
C SER A 213 25.85 -17.73 5.19
N GLU A 214 27.06 -17.28 5.48
CA GLU A 214 27.42 -16.67 6.76
C GLU A 214 26.64 -15.38 7.04
N LEU A 215 26.17 -14.72 5.98
CA LEU A 215 25.33 -13.53 6.06
C LEU A 215 23.85 -13.89 6.29
N CYS A 216 23.45 -15.16 6.28
CA CYS A 216 22.05 -15.51 6.53
C CYS A 216 21.67 -15.20 7.99
N ILE A 217 20.60 -14.42 8.17
CA ILE A 217 20.02 -14.08 9.48
C ILE A 217 18.64 -14.75 9.56
N ALA A 218 18.38 -15.46 10.65
CA ALA A 218 17.08 -16.08 10.87
C ALA A 218 15.97 -15.02 10.90
N GLY A 219 14.78 -15.36 10.39
CA GLY A 219 13.67 -14.41 10.25
C GLY A 219 13.75 -13.48 9.02
N ILE A 220 14.93 -13.30 8.41
CA ILE A 220 15.04 -12.60 7.12
C ILE A 220 14.68 -13.57 5.99
N LYS A 221 13.71 -13.16 5.17
CA LYS A 221 13.26 -13.84 3.95
C LYS A 221 13.18 -12.84 2.79
N GLN A 222 12.84 -13.30 1.58
CA GLN A 222 12.78 -12.43 0.40
C GLN A 222 11.87 -11.21 0.60
N GLY A 223 10.79 -11.37 1.36
CA GLY A 223 9.89 -10.26 1.69
C GLY A 223 10.54 -9.14 2.50
N PHE A 224 11.45 -9.50 3.43
CA PHE A 224 12.17 -8.51 4.22
C PHE A 224 13.23 -7.79 3.39
N ILE A 225 13.98 -8.54 2.59
CA ILE A 225 14.99 -7.98 1.67
C ILE A 225 14.35 -6.95 0.74
N THR A 226 13.22 -7.31 0.13
CA THR A 226 12.54 -6.45 -0.84
C THR A 226 11.84 -5.26 -0.19
N LEU A 227 11.39 -5.40 1.07
CA LEU A 227 10.97 -4.26 1.89
C LEU A 227 12.13 -3.28 2.12
N VAL A 228 13.30 -3.76 2.54
CA VAL A 228 14.48 -2.90 2.75
C VAL A 228 14.87 -2.16 1.46
N LEU A 229 14.93 -2.87 0.33
CA LEU A 229 15.21 -2.25 -0.98
C LEU A 229 14.17 -1.18 -1.34
N TYR A 230 12.89 -1.46 -1.11
CA TYR A 230 11.79 -0.54 -1.35
C TYR A 230 11.86 0.72 -0.47
N LEU A 231 12.22 0.59 0.81
CA LEU A 231 12.35 1.73 1.71
C LEU A 231 13.48 2.69 1.31
N ILE A 232 14.55 2.16 0.69
CA ILE A 232 15.64 2.98 0.16
C ILE A 232 15.25 3.64 -1.17
N ASP A 233 14.62 2.90 -2.08
CA ASP A 233 14.23 3.45 -3.38
C ASP A 233 12.95 2.77 -3.92
N SER A 234 11.81 3.28 -3.49
CA SER A 234 10.49 2.80 -3.91
C SER A 234 10.20 3.03 -5.39
N SER A 235 10.93 3.94 -6.05
CA SER A 235 10.81 4.18 -7.49
C SER A 235 11.42 3.03 -8.29
N LYS A 236 12.49 2.40 -7.78
CA LYS A 236 13.16 1.27 -8.43
C LYS A 236 12.63 -0.08 -8.00
N PHE A 237 12.29 -0.23 -6.72
CA PHE A 237 11.95 -1.51 -6.13
C PHE A 237 10.46 -1.60 -5.79
N SER A 238 9.95 -2.82 -5.74
CA SER A 238 8.63 -3.19 -5.24
C SER A 238 8.80 -4.26 -4.18
N ILE A 239 7.92 -4.27 -3.20
CA ILE A 239 7.93 -5.28 -2.14
C ILE A 239 7.37 -6.59 -2.71
N TRP A 240 7.95 -7.74 -2.34
CA TRP A 240 7.57 -9.04 -2.88
C TRP A 240 7.19 -10.06 -1.80
N PHE A 241 5.90 -10.44 -1.77
CA PHE A 241 5.38 -11.58 -1.02
C PHE A 241 4.52 -12.48 -1.88
N LYS A 242 4.19 -13.67 -1.35
CA LYS A 242 3.39 -14.69 -2.05
C LYS A 242 2.06 -14.12 -2.59
N ASN A 243 1.28 -13.43 -1.77
CA ASN A 243 -0.03 -12.91 -2.20
C ASN A 243 0.10 -11.90 -3.36
N GLN A 244 1.13 -11.05 -3.35
CA GLN A 244 1.38 -10.10 -4.46
C GLN A 244 1.80 -10.83 -5.74
N HIS A 245 2.61 -11.89 -5.58
CA HIS A 245 2.99 -12.76 -6.68
C HIS A 245 1.77 -13.44 -7.31
N ASP A 246 0.90 -14.03 -6.50
CA ASP A 246 -0.31 -14.71 -6.94
C ASP A 246 -1.26 -13.73 -7.67
N SER A 247 -1.39 -12.50 -7.16
CA SER A 247 -2.17 -11.44 -7.82
C SER A 247 -1.59 -11.01 -9.16
N LEU A 248 -0.27 -10.81 -9.28
CA LEU A 248 0.33 -10.50 -10.58
C LEU A 248 0.22 -11.67 -11.54
N LYS A 249 0.32 -12.92 -11.06
CA LYS A 249 0.11 -14.11 -11.89
C LYS A 249 -1.32 -14.20 -12.41
N TYR A 250 -2.30 -13.74 -11.65
CA TYR A 250 -3.67 -13.65 -12.14
C TYR A 250 -3.81 -12.63 -13.28
N VAL A 251 -3.11 -11.49 -13.19
CA VAL A 251 -3.13 -10.41 -14.19
C VAL A 251 -2.32 -10.76 -15.45
N TYR A 252 -1.17 -11.42 -15.29
CA TYR A 252 -0.24 -11.80 -16.35
C TYR A 252 -0.02 -13.32 -16.40
N PRO A 253 -1.06 -14.14 -16.67
CA PRO A 253 -1.01 -15.58 -16.48
C PRO A 253 0.00 -16.29 -17.36
N ASP A 254 0.11 -15.92 -18.64
CA ASP A 254 1.02 -16.57 -19.58
C ASP A 254 2.48 -16.21 -19.32
N GLU A 255 2.71 -14.95 -18.91
CA GLU A 255 4.04 -14.40 -18.67
C GLU A 255 4.64 -14.84 -17.31
N MET A 256 3.77 -15.22 -16.36
CA MET A 256 4.16 -15.67 -15.01
C MET A 256 4.01 -17.18 -14.78
N LYS A 257 3.53 -17.95 -15.77
CA LYS A 257 3.23 -19.39 -15.66
C LYS A 257 4.40 -20.25 -15.14
N ASN A 258 5.64 -19.88 -15.47
CA ASN A 258 6.86 -20.64 -15.16
C ASN A 258 7.60 -20.16 -13.91
N PHE A 259 6.98 -19.33 -13.05
CA PHE A 259 7.64 -18.83 -11.85
C PHE A 259 7.62 -19.81 -10.68
N ASP A 260 6.57 -20.64 -10.56
CA ASP A 260 6.27 -21.34 -9.31
C ASP A 260 7.23 -22.50 -9.00
N ASP A 261 7.78 -23.15 -10.04
CA ASP A 261 8.78 -24.22 -9.87
C ASP A 261 10.18 -23.70 -9.47
N ILE A 262 10.37 -22.38 -9.51
CA ILE A 262 11.68 -21.72 -9.36
C ILE A 262 11.74 -20.88 -8.07
N ILE A 263 10.65 -20.73 -7.29
CA ILE A 263 10.64 -19.83 -6.11
C ILE A 263 11.75 -20.17 -5.08
N LYS A 264 12.21 -21.43 -5.03
CA LYS A 264 13.30 -21.85 -4.13
C LYS A 264 14.72 -21.77 -4.73
N LYS A 265 14.88 -21.53 -6.04
CA LYS A 265 16.18 -21.45 -6.73
C LYS A 265 16.24 -20.16 -7.54
N ASN A 266 17.29 -19.34 -7.45
CA ASN A 266 17.37 -18.05 -8.14
C ASN A 266 16.29 -17.03 -7.71
N ILE A 267 16.13 -16.85 -6.39
CA ILE A 267 15.24 -15.87 -5.76
C ILE A 267 15.51 -14.47 -6.33
N GLY A 268 16.77 -14.09 -6.51
CA GLY A 268 17.16 -12.80 -7.08
C GLY A 268 16.64 -12.59 -8.50
N ARG A 269 16.74 -13.61 -9.36
CA ARG A 269 16.20 -13.55 -10.73
C ARG A 269 14.68 -13.48 -10.73
N ASN A 270 14.02 -14.26 -9.88
CA ASN A 270 12.57 -14.22 -9.74
C ASN A 270 12.09 -12.86 -9.24
N TYR A 271 12.80 -12.27 -8.28
CA TYR A 271 12.49 -10.93 -7.81
C TYR A 271 12.64 -9.89 -8.91
N THR A 272 13.72 -9.93 -9.70
CA THR A 272 13.93 -8.99 -10.81
C THR A 272 12.78 -9.03 -11.81
N LYS A 273 12.31 -10.24 -12.16
CA LYS A 273 11.13 -10.38 -13.02
C LYS A 273 9.86 -9.89 -12.33
N PHE A 274 9.60 -10.30 -11.09
CA PHE A 274 8.45 -9.81 -10.31
C PHE A 274 8.41 -8.28 -10.27
N ASN A 275 9.54 -7.65 -9.95
CA ASN A 275 9.68 -6.20 -9.89
C ASN A 275 9.36 -5.54 -11.24
N SER A 276 9.79 -6.15 -12.35
CA SER A 276 9.46 -5.66 -13.68
C SER A 276 7.94 -5.69 -13.98
N TYR A 277 7.24 -6.77 -13.58
CA TYR A 277 5.79 -6.90 -13.73
C TYR A 277 5.03 -5.96 -12.79
N ALA A 278 5.50 -5.80 -11.55
CA ALA A 278 4.97 -4.83 -10.60
C ALA A 278 5.04 -3.40 -11.16
N LYS A 279 6.19 -3.00 -11.73
CA LYS A 279 6.34 -1.67 -12.35
C LYS A 279 5.51 -1.53 -13.62
N ARG A 280 5.34 -2.60 -14.40
CA ARG A 280 4.41 -2.61 -15.54
C ARG A 280 2.95 -2.43 -15.09
N PHE A 281 2.53 -3.14 -14.05
CA PHE A 281 1.21 -3.04 -13.45
C PHE A 281 0.90 -1.61 -13.00
N ILE A 282 1.84 -0.98 -12.28
CA ILE A 282 1.74 0.42 -11.84
C ILE A 282 1.46 1.36 -13.01
N ARG A 283 2.22 1.22 -14.11
CA ARG A 283 2.05 2.03 -15.33
C ARG A 283 0.73 1.74 -16.03
N GLN A 284 0.37 0.46 -16.18
CA GLN A 284 -0.84 0.04 -16.90
C GLN A 284 -2.11 0.59 -16.24
N TYR A 285 -2.18 0.54 -14.90
CA TYR A 285 -3.36 0.98 -14.16
C TYR A 285 -3.24 2.39 -13.56
N ASN A 286 -2.17 3.11 -13.89
CA ASN A 286 -1.91 4.48 -13.44
C ASN A 286 -2.07 4.68 -11.91
N ILE A 287 -1.49 3.77 -11.13
CA ILE A 287 -1.45 3.86 -9.67
C ILE A 287 -0.07 4.33 -9.20
N LYS A 288 0.07 4.68 -7.93
CA LYS A 288 1.37 5.03 -7.34
C LYS A 288 2.08 3.79 -6.78
N ASP A 289 3.41 3.84 -6.65
CA ASP A 289 4.21 2.75 -6.03
C ASP A 289 3.72 2.40 -4.61
N ILE A 290 3.28 3.41 -3.85
CA ILE A 290 2.74 3.26 -2.48
C ILE A 290 1.41 2.50 -2.43
N GLU A 291 0.71 2.39 -3.56
CA GLU A 291 -0.63 1.80 -3.68
C GLU A 291 -0.58 0.34 -4.14
N LEU A 292 0.54 -0.10 -4.73
CA LEU A 292 0.68 -1.41 -5.36
C LEU A 292 0.37 -2.56 -4.39
N ASP A 293 0.97 -2.54 -3.21
CA ASP A 293 0.82 -3.60 -2.21
C ASP A 293 -0.64 -3.72 -1.72
N TRP A 294 -1.33 -2.60 -1.54
CA TRP A 294 -2.75 -2.59 -1.19
C TRP A 294 -3.62 -3.18 -2.31
N VAL A 295 -3.42 -2.72 -3.56
CA VAL A 295 -4.22 -3.16 -4.71
C VAL A 295 -4.03 -4.66 -4.94
N LEU A 296 -2.79 -5.14 -4.98
CA LEU A 296 -2.51 -6.57 -5.16
C LEU A 296 -3.03 -7.41 -3.98
N THR A 297 -3.02 -6.89 -2.76
CA THR A 297 -3.62 -7.59 -1.60
C THR A 297 -5.14 -7.72 -1.75
N LYS A 298 -5.81 -6.72 -2.32
CA LYS A 298 -7.25 -6.78 -2.58
C LYS A 298 -7.60 -7.77 -3.68
N VAL A 299 -6.80 -7.84 -4.75
CA VAL A 299 -6.92 -8.88 -5.78
C VAL A 299 -6.90 -10.27 -5.14
N ASP A 300 -5.86 -10.60 -4.38
CA ASP A 300 -5.70 -11.91 -3.72
C ASP A 300 -6.90 -12.26 -2.82
N LYS A 301 -7.40 -11.29 -2.04
CA LYS A 301 -8.57 -11.49 -1.17
C LYS A 301 -9.83 -11.83 -1.96
N ILE A 302 -10.08 -11.14 -3.08
CA ILE A 302 -11.26 -11.38 -3.91
C ILE A 302 -11.15 -12.76 -4.58
N LEU A 303 -9.96 -13.12 -5.09
CA LEU A 303 -9.73 -14.43 -5.71
C LEU A 303 -9.92 -15.58 -4.72
N LYS A 304 -9.46 -15.44 -3.47
CA LYS A 304 -9.68 -16.45 -2.41
C LYS A 304 -11.16 -16.58 -2.05
N ALA A 305 -11.88 -15.46 -1.91
CA ALA A 305 -13.30 -15.49 -1.60
C ALA A 305 -14.12 -16.17 -2.72
N ASP A 306 -13.78 -15.92 -3.99
CA ASP A 306 -14.44 -16.56 -5.12
C ASP A 306 -14.15 -18.08 -5.18
N ALA A 307 -12.91 -18.49 -4.88
CA ALA A 307 -12.53 -19.90 -4.78
C ALA A 307 -13.32 -20.61 -3.66
N GLU A 308 -13.36 -20.05 -2.45
CA GLU A 308 -14.10 -20.60 -1.31
C GLU A 308 -15.62 -20.68 -1.59
N ALA A 309 -16.19 -19.67 -2.26
CA ALA A 309 -17.60 -19.68 -2.64
C ALA A 309 -17.92 -20.71 -3.74
N SER A 310 -16.94 -21.03 -4.58
CA SER A 310 -17.07 -22.04 -5.63
C SER A 310 -17.00 -23.47 -5.07
N GLU A 311 -16.14 -23.70 -4.08
CA GLU A 311 -16.04 -24.99 -3.37
C GLU A 311 -17.36 -25.32 -2.64
N LYS A 312 -17.90 -24.37 -1.87
CA LYS A 312 -19.19 -24.54 -1.17
C LYS A 312 -20.37 -24.81 -2.11
N ARG A 313 -20.35 -24.26 -3.33
CA ARG A 313 -21.39 -24.52 -4.35
C ARG A 313 -21.25 -25.91 -4.99
N GLY A 314 -20.02 -26.43 -5.11
CA GLY A 314 -19.76 -27.77 -5.61
C GLY A 314 -20.26 -28.87 -4.66
N GLU A 315 -20.19 -28.63 -3.34
CA GLU A 315 -20.65 -29.58 -2.31
C GLU A 315 -22.17 -29.71 -2.22
N HIS A 316 -22.94 -28.68 -2.63
CA HIS A 316 -24.41 -28.74 -2.59
C HIS A 316 -25.08 -29.35 -3.83
N ASN A 317 -24.35 -29.50 -4.94
CA ASN A 317 -24.86 -30.16 -6.15
C ASN A 317 -24.47 -31.64 -6.24
N GLY A 318 -23.89 -32.20 -5.17
CA GLY A 318 -23.36 -33.57 -5.12
C GLY A 318 -24.17 -34.56 -4.26
N ASN A 319 -25.37 -34.21 -3.80
CA ASN A 319 -26.26 -35.10 -3.05
C ASN A 319 -27.53 -35.46 -3.82
#